data_AF-A0A7X5YK69-F1
#
_entry.id   AF-A0A7X5YK69-F1
#
_cell.length_a   1.000
_cell.length_b   1.000
_cell.length_c   1.000
_cell.angle_alpha   90.00
_cell.angle_beta   90.00
_cell.angle_gamma   90.00
#
_symmetry.space_group_name_H-M   'P 1'
#
loop_
_entity.id
_entity.type
_entity.pdbx_description
1 polymer ?
#
loop_
_entity_poly.entity_id
_entity_poly.type
_entity_poly.pdbx_seq_one_letter_code
_entity_poly.pdbx_strand_id
1 'polypeptide(L)' 'MEGRSHLGIGIALGVAIGSGLGVAMDNLAMGIGVGIAVGFALGIAMDARNKRRGGDDAK' A
#
# COMPACT_ATOMS: atom_id res chain seq x y z
N MET A 1 -1.09 0.49 -22.51
CA MET A 1 -0.87 -0.35 -21.32
C MET A 1 -1.18 0.52 -20.13
N GLU A 2 -2.32 0.32 -19.46
CA GLU A 2 -2.63 1.07 -18.24
C GLU A 2 -1.53 0.79 -17.22
N GLY A 3 -0.77 1.82 -16.86
CA GLY A 3 0.25 1.74 -15.83
C GLY A 3 -0.44 1.34 -14.53
N ARG A 4 -0.32 0.07 -14.15
CA ARG A 4 -0.90 -0.44 -12.90
C ARG A 4 -0.15 0.22 -11.74
N SER A 5 -0.74 1.30 -11.22
CA SER A 5 -0.23 1.98 -10.03
C SER A 5 -0.33 1.03 -8.84
N HIS A 6 0.81 0.72 -8.23
CA HIS A 6 0.88 -0.25 -7.12
C HIS A 6 0.32 0.35 -5.81
N LEU A 7 0.03 1.64 -5.82
CA LEU A 7 -0.61 2.36 -4.73
C LEU A 7 -1.97 1.76 -4.33
N GLY A 8 -2.81 1.39 -5.30
CA GLY A 8 -4.13 0.80 -5.01
C GLY A 8 -4.04 -0.52 -4.26
N ILE A 9 -3.06 -1.35 -4.62
CA ILE A 9 -2.77 -2.63 -3.94
C ILE A 9 -2.27 -2.36 -2.51
N GLY A 10 -1.37 -1.40 -2.33
CA GLY A 10 -0.86 -1.01 -1.01
C GLY A 10 -1.98 -0.58 -0.06
N ILE A 11 -2.89 0.27 -0.53
CA ILE A 11 -4.05 0.70 0.27
C ILE A 11 -4.99 -0.46 0.60
N ALA A 12 -5.33 -1.32 -0.37
CA ALA A 12 -6.21 -2.46 -0.14
C ALA A 12 -5.64 -3.42 0.94
N LEU A 13 -4.33 -3.71 0.88
CA LEU A 13 -3.64 -4.53 1.87
C LEU A 13 -3.60 -3.84 3.25
N GLY A 14 -3.26 -2.55 3.27
CA GLY A 14 -3.21 -1.76 4.50
C GLY A 14 -4.56 -1.70 5.22
N VAL A 15 -5.65 -1.52 4.48
CA VAL A 15 -7.01 -1.52 5.03
C VAL A 15 -7.41 -2.90 5.53
N ALA A 16 -7.15 -3.97 4.76
CA ALA A 16 -7.49 -5.33 5.18
C ALA A 16 -6.79 -5.73 6.49
N ILE A 17 -5.48 -5.47 6.58
CA ILE A 17 -4.67 -5.76 7.77
C ILE A 17 -5.06 -4.83 8.91
N GLY A 18 -5.15 -3.52 8.65
CA GLY A 18 -5.48 -2.50 9.65
C GLY A 18 -6.87 -2.68 10.27
N SER A 19 -7.84 -3.10 9.47
CA SER A 19 -9.19 -3.42 9.96
C SER A 19 -9.15 -4.65 10.88
N GLY A 20 -8.43 -5.71 10.49
CA GLY A 20 -8.27 -6.90 11.33
C GLY A 20 -7.56 -6.61 12.65
N LEU A 21 -6.48 -5.81 12.61
CA LEU A 21 -5.74 -5.38 13.79
C LEU A 21 -6.58 -4.46 14.69
N GLY A 22 -7.33 -3.53 14.10
CA GLY A 22 -8.21 -2.62 14.82
C GLY A 22 -9.33 -3.33 15.56
N VAL A 23 -9.91 -4.36 14.94
CA VAL A 23 -10.90 -5.23 15.61
C VAL A 23 -10.25 -6.04 16.73
N ALA A 24 -9.06 -6.60 16.52
CA ALA A 24 -8.34 -7.35 17.56
C ALA A 24 -7.93 -6.50 18.77
N MET A 25 -7.68 -5.21 18.55
CA MET A 25 -7.28 -4.25 19.59
C MET A 25 -8.46 -3.51 20.23
N ASP A 26 -9.70 -3.82 19.84
CA ASP A 26 -10.91 -3.05 20.20
C ASP A 26 -10.79 -1.54 19.88
N ASN A 27 -9.92 -1.19 18.92
CA ASN A 27 -9.62 0.18 18.53
C ASN A 27 -9.43 0.29 17.02
N LEU A 28 -10.56 0.36 16.33
CA LEU A 28 -10.64 0.52 14.87
C LEU A 28 -9.93 1.79 14.37
N ALA A 29 -9.97 2.88 15.13
CA ALA A 29 -9.31 4.13 14.73
C ALA A 29 -7.79 3.96 14.65
N MET A 30 -7.18 3.33 15.65
CA MET A 30 -5.76 2.98 15.63
C MET A 30 -5.44 1.97 14.53
N GLY A 31 -6.23 0.90 14.40
CA GLY A 31 -5.98 -0.14 13.40
C GLY A 31 -6.04 0.38 11.96
N ILE A 32 -7.08 1.15 11.63
CA ILE A 32 -7.22 1.76 10.30
C ILE A 32 -6.14 2.84 10.09
N GLY A 33 -5.85 3.68 11.10
CA GLY A 33 -4.82 4.70 11.00
C GLY A 33 -3.43 4.13 10.69
N VAL A 34 -3.02 3.09 11.45
CA VAL A 34 -1.76 2.38 11.23
C VAL A 34 -1.79 1.61 9.91
N GLY A 35 -2.88 0.90 9.63
CA GLY A 35 -3.02 0.11 8.41
C GLY A 35 -2.93 0.95 7.13
N ILE A 36 -3.59 2.11 7.10
CA ILE A 36 -3.50 3.05 5.97
C ILE A 36 -2.08 3.61 5.87
N ALA A 37 -1.46 4.02 6.97
CA ALA A 37 -0.09 4.57 6.95
C ALA A 37 0.92 3.56 6.37
N VAL A 38 0.86 2.30 6.82
CA VAL A 38 1.73 1.22 6.34
C VAL A 38 1.40 0.86 4.89
N GLY A 39 0.12 0.67 4.56
CA GLY A 39 -0.32 0.32 3.20
C GLY A 39 0.02 1.40 2.18
N PHE A 40 -0.15 2.67 2.55
CA PHE A 40 0.27 3.81 1.74
C PHE A 40 1.78 3.77 1.53
N ALA A 41 2.58 3.71 2.60
CA ALA A 41 4.04 3.66 2.52
C ALA A 41 4.57 2.52 1.63
N LEU A 42 3.99 1.33 1.73
CA LEU A 42 4.31 0.20 0.86
C LEU A 42 3.89 0.45 -0.59
N GLY A 43 2.68 0.99 -0.80
CA GLY A 43 2.16 1.34 -2.12
C GLY A 43 3.03 2.34 -2.86
N ILE A 44 3.43 3.45 -2.22
CA ILE A 44 4.36 4.42 -2.80
C ILE A 44 5.76 3.84 -2.99
N ALA A 45 6.27 3.01 -2.08
CA ALA A 45 7.58 2.37 -2.24
C ALA A 45 7.61 1.41 -3.45
N MET A 46 6.56 0.61 -3.62
CA MET A 46 6.42 -0.31 -4.76
C MET A 46 6.22 0.45 -6.07
N ASP A 47 5.40 1.50 -6.06
CA ASP A 47 5.17 2.35 -7.23
C ASP A 47 6.47 3.07 -7.67
N ALA A 48 7.21 3.62 -6.70
CA ALA A 48 8.52 4.22 -6.93
C ALA A 48 9.54 3.22 -7.50
N ARG A 49 9.52 1.96 -7.04
CA ARG A 49 10.39 0.90 -7.56
C ARG A 49 9.99 0.48 -8.97
N ASN A 50 8.70 0.40 -9.26
CA ASN A 50 8.18 0.06 -10.58
C ASN A 50 8.50 1.15 -11.61
N LYS A 51 8.42 2.42 -11.21
CA LYS A 51 8.80 3.57 -12.04
C LYS A 51 10.30 3.62 -12.37
N ARG A 52 11.16 3.04 -11.52
CA ARG A 52 12.59 2.88 -11.82
C ARG A 52 12.90 1.71 -12.73
N ARG A 53 12.12 0.62 -12.66
CA ARG A 53 12.33 -0.56 -13.54
C ARG A 53 11.87 -0.34 -14.98
N GLY A 54 10.85 0.48 -15.22
CA GLY A 54 10.41 0.81 -16.59
C GLY A 54 11.33 1.76 -17.37
N GLY A 55 12.47 2.17 -16.79
CA GLY A 55 13.49 3.00 -17.45
C GLY A 55 14.70 2.23 -17.99
N ASP A 56 14.87 0.96 -17.60
CA ASP A 56 16.02 0.12 -17.98
C ASP A 56 15.68 -0.90 -19.10
N ASP A 57 14.51 -0.75 -19.73
CA ASP A 57 14.06 -1.58 -20.85
C ASP A 57 14.10 -0.82 -22.21
N ALA A 58 14.82 0.30 -22.27
CA ALA A 58 15.09 1.05 -23.50
C ALA A 58 16.61 1.17 -23.70
N LYS A 59 17.27 0.03 -23.98
CA LYS A 59 18.61 0.00 -24.59
C LYS A 59 18.48 -0.30 -26.07
#